data_AF-A0A0D9R4U8-F1
#
_entry.id   AF-A0A0D9R4U8-F1
#
_cell.length_a   1.000
_cell.length_b   1.000
_cell.length_c   1.000
_cell.angle_alpha   90.00
_cell.angle_beta   90.00
_cell.angle_gamma   90.00
#
_symmetry.space_group_name_H-M   'P 1'
#
loop_
_entity.id
_entity.type
_entity.pdbx_description
1 polymer ?
#
loop_
_entity_poly.entity_id
_entity_poly.type
_entity_poly.pdbx_seq_one_letter_code
_entity_poly.pdbx_strand_id
1 'polypeptide(L)'
;MRNWAGFFAAMAKDILGEAGLHFDELNKLRVLDPEVTQQTIELKEECKDFVDKIGQFQKIVGGLIELVDQLAKEAENEKMKAIGARNLLKSIAKQREAQQQQLQALIAEKKMQLERLDLSRDLEKADGMPSINVKDPVCTQWMLCLAVATFPSENKMGTTEVY
;
A
#
# COMPACT_ATOMS: atom_id res chain seq x y z
N MET A 1 36.31 -80.33 47.05
CA MET A 1 37.50 -79.50 46.79
C MET A 1 37.00 -78.12 46.41
N ARG A 2 37.29 -77.10 47.24
CA ARG A 2 36.80 -75.73 47.02
C ARG A 2 37.32 -75.24 45.67
N ASN A 3 36.50 -74.50 44.93
CA ASN A 3 36.79 -73.98 43.58
C ASN A 3 37.93 -72.93 43.62
N TRP A 4 39.15 -73.38 43.89
CA TRP A 4 40.35 -72.55 43.99
C TRP A 4 40.67 -71.87 42.66
N ALA A 5 40.32 -72.49 41.53
CA ALA A 5 40.48 -71.90 40.21
C ALA A 5 39.59 -70.67 40.01
N GLY A 6 38.32 -70.73 40.42
CA GLY A 6 37.42 -69.57 40.36
C GLY A 6 37.83 -68.43 41.30
N PHE A 7 38.36 -68.78 42.48
CA PHE A 7 38.87 -67.80 43.43
C PHE A 7 40.15 -67.09 42.92
N PHE A 8 41.08 -67.84 42.32
CA PHE A 8 42.27 -67.26 41.68
C PHE A 8 41.93 -66.41 40.46
N ALA A 9 40.93 -66.81 39.67
CA ALA A 9 40.48 -66.03 38.51
C ALA A 9 39.82 -64.70 38.93
N ALA A 10 39.02 -64.71 40.01
CA ALA A 10 38.43 -63.51 40.58
C ALA A 10 39.52 -62.57 41.15
N MET A 11 40.44 -63.11 41.96
CA MET A 11 41.56 -62.35 42.51
C MET A 11 42.48 -61.78 41.41
N ALA A 12 42.76 -62.53 40.34
CA ALA A 12 43.53 -62.02 39.21
C ALA A 12 42.80 -60.87 38.50
N LYS A 13 41.47 -60.98 38.33
CA LYS A 13 40.64 -59.93 37.73
C LYS A 13 40.62 -58.65 38.57
N ASP A 14 40.60 -58.77 39.90
CA ASP A 14 40.67 -57.64 40.83
C ASP A 14 42.05 -56.96 40.80
N ILE A 15 43.16 -57.71 40.81
CA ILE A 15 44.52 -57.17 40.76
C ILE A 15 44.80 -56.47 39.41
N LEU A 16 44.29 -57.03 38.32
CA LEU A 16 44.39 -56.43 36.98
C LEU A 16 43.50 -55.19 36.84
N GLY A 17 42.31 -55.20 37.43
CA GLY A 17 41.44 -54.02 37.54
C GLY A 17 42.07 -52.88 38.34
N GLU A 18 42.75 -53.18 39.46
CA GLU A 18 43.53 -52.21 40.24
C GLU A 18 44.73 -51.63 39.46
N ALA A 19 45.29 -52.39 38.53
CA ALA A 19 46.37 -51.94 37.64
C ALA A 19 45.86 -51.18 36.39
N GLY A 20 44.55 -50.98 36.24
CA GLY A 20 43.94 -50.34 35.07
C GLY A 20 43.98 -51.21 33.81
N LEU A 21 44.05 -52.53 33.96
CA LEU A 21 44.16 -53.49 32.87
C LEU A 21 42.89 -54.36 32.82
N HIS A 22 42.11 -54.21 31.75
CA HIS A 22 40.86 -54.90 31.49
C HIS A 22 41.08 -56.03 30.47
N PHE A 23 40.41 -57.16 30.66
CA PHE A 23 40.35 -58.21 29.64
C PHE A 23 39.17 -57.96 28.71
N ASP A 24 39.45 -57.95 27.41
CA ASP A 24 38.47 -57.91 26.33
C ASP A 24 37.81 -59.30 26.12
N GLU A 25 36.69 -59.37 25.40
CA GLU A 25 35.94 -60.59 25.10
C GLU A 25 36.76 -61.68 24.38
N LEU A 26 37.91 -61.30 23.81
CA LEU A 26 38.89 -62.16 23.15
C LEU A 26 40.08 -62.54 24.05
N ASN A 27 39.97 -62.38 25.37
CA ASN A 27 41.03 -62.65 26.36
C ASN A 27 42.33 -61.87 26.13
N LYS A 28 42.25 -60.69 25.50
CA LYS A 28 43.42 -59.80 25.34
C LYS A 28 43.41 -58.74 26.44
N LEU A 29 44.59 -58.50 27.00
CA LEU A 29 44.85 -57.44 27.98
C LEU A 29 44.76 -56.06 27.29
N ARG A 30 43.89 -55.18 27.80
CA ARG A 30 43.72 -53.79 27.34
C ARG A 30 43.81 -52.84 28.53
N VAL A 31 44.29 -51.63 28.28
CA VAL A 31 44.45 -50.57 29.31
C VAL A 31 43.15 -49.77 29.53
N LEU A 32 42.16 -49.97 28.66
CA LEU A 32 40.87 -49.27 28.69
C LEU A 32 39.75 -50.31 28.63
N ASP A 33 38.70 -50.07 29.41
CA ASP A 33 37.50 -50.90 29.40
C ASP A 33 36.88 -50.90 27.99
N PRO A 34 36.62 -52.06 27.38
CA PRO A 34 35.98 -52.15 26.06
C PRO A 34 34.63 -51.43 26.01
N GLU A 35 33.87 -51.38 27.10
CA GLU A 35 32.58 -50.68 27.16
C GLU A 35 32.76 -49.16 27.06
N VAL A 36 33.72 -48.60 27.81
CA VAL A 36 34.05 -47.17 27.77
C VAL A 36 34.64 -46.78 26.41
N THR A 37 35.41 -47.66 25.78
CA THR A 37 35.95 -47.44 24.43
C THR A 37 34.83 -47.37 23.39
N GLN A 38 33.85 -48.28 23.46
CA GLN A 38 32.71 -48.31 22.55
C GLN A 38 31.83 -47.05 22.73
N GLN A 39 31.50 -46.69 23.96
CA GLN A 39 30.74 -45.47 24.27
C GLN A 39 31.47 -44.21 23.80
N THR A 40 32.80 -44.17 23.92
CA THR A 40 33.60 -43.04 23.41
C THR A 40 33.58 -42.94 21.89
N ILE A 41 33.50 -44.08 21.18
CA ILE A 41 33.37 -44.11 19.71
C ILE A 41 31.97 -43.65 19.28
N GLU A 42 30.91 -44.17 19.90
CA GLU A 42 29.53 -43.75 19.62
C GLU A 42 29.36 -42.25 19.87
N LEU A 43 29.81 -41.76 21.03
CA LEU A 43 29.74 -40.33 21.35
C LEU A 43 30.52 -39.48 20.33
N LYS A 44 31.65 -39.97 19.82
CA LYS A 44 32.43 -39.28 18.78
C LYS A 44 31.69 -39.23 17.44
N GLU A 45 30.98 -40.29 17.07
CA GLU A 45 30.15 -40.32 15.86
C GLU A 45 28.93 -39.40 16.01
N GLU A 46 28.22 -39.45 17.13
CA GLU A 46 27.11 -38.54 17.42
C GLU A 46 27.55 -37.06 17.42
N CYS A 47 28.72 -36.76 17.98
CA CYS A 47 29.29 -35.41 17.92
C CYS A 47 29.53 -34.96 16.48
N LYS A 48 30.00 -35.84 15.59
CA LYS A 48 30.19 -35.52 14.17
C LYS A 48 28.87 -35.26 13.47
N ASP A 49 27.88 -36.13 13.68
CA ASP A 49 26.54 -35.97 13.12
C ASP A 49 25.88 -34.66 13.58
N PHE A 50 26.11 -34.27 14.84
CA PHE A 50 25.62 -33.01 15.37
C PHE A 50 26.27 -31.80 14.69
N VAL A 51 27.60 -31.83 14.49
CA VAL A 51 28.32 -30.79 13.76
C VAL A 51 27.86 -30.69 12.31
N ASP A 52 27.64 -31.83 11.65
CA ASP A 52 27.14 -31.86 10.26
C ASP A 52 25.72 -31.28 10.14
N LYS A 53 24.83 -31.63 11.08
CA LYS A 53 23.47 -31.05 11.15
C LYS A 53 23.52 -29.54 11.38
N ILE A 54 24.41 -29.05 12.26
CA ILE A 54 24.61 -27.61 12.45
C ILE A 54 25.14 -26.95 11.18
N GLY A 55 26.08 -27.58 10.48
CA GLY A 55 26.61 -27.09 9.22
C GLY A 55 25.53 -26.96 8.14
N GLN A 56 24.60 -27.92 8.06
CA GLN A 56 23.44 -27.84 7.17
C GLN A 56 22.48 -26.71 7.58
N PHE A 57 22.20 -26.58 8.88
CA PHE A 57 21.34 -25.50 9.39
C PHE A 57 21.91 -24.12 9.07
N GLN A 58 23.21 -23.92 9.26
CA GLN A 58 23.89 -22.67 8.90
C GLN A 58 23.78 -22.34 7.41
N LYS A 59 23.88 -23.35 6.53
CA LYS A 59 23.68 -23.15 5.08
C LYS A 59 22.24 -22.73 4.75
N ILE A 60 21.25 -23.34 5.39
CA ILE A 60 19.84 -22.99 5.19
C ILE A 60 19.58 -21.56 5.67
N VAL A 61 20.07 -21.18 6.85
CA VAL A 61 19.92 -19.83 7.38
C VAL A 61 20.66 -18.80 6.50
N GLY A 62 21.85 -19.13 6.01
CA GLY A 62 22.58 -18.29 5.05
C GLY A 62 21.77 -18.06 3.77
N GLY A 63 21.23 -19.12 3.17
CA GLY A 63 20.35 -19.01 1.99
C GLY A 63 19.07 -18.22 2.27
N LEU A 64 18.47 -18.37 3.45
CA LEU A 64 17.29 -17.59 3.84
C LEU A 64 17.60 -16.10 3.97
N ILE A 65 18.74 -15.74 4.56
CA ILE A 65 19.19 -14.34 4.65
C ILE A 65 19.34 -13.74 3.25
N GLU A 66 19.97 -14.47 2.32
CA GLU A 66 20.11 -14.01 0.93
C GLU A 66 18.76 -13.80 0.23
N LEU A 67 17.81 -14.72 0.40
CA LEU A 67 16.47 -14.59 -0.16
C LEU A 67 15.71 -13.41 0.44
N VAL A 68 15.81 -13.19 1.75
CA VAL A 68 15.20 -12.05 2.43
C VAL A 68 15.81 -10.73 1.95
N ASP A 69 17.12 -10.66 1.75
CA ASP A 69 17.81 -9.48 1.22
C ASP A 69 17.40 -9.18 -0.23
N GLN A 70 17.23 -10.22 -1.07
CA GLN A 70 16.74 -10.06 -2.44
C GLN A 70 15.29 -9.53 -2.44
N LEU A 71 14.43 -10.13 -1.62
CA LEU A 71 13.04 -9.69 -1.49
C LEU A 71 12.94 -8.25 -0.98
N ALA A 72 13.78 -7.85 -0.02
CA ALA A 72 13.84 -6.48 0.48
C ALA A 72 14.24 -5.48 -0.63
N LYS A 73 15.22 -5.83 -1.48
CA LYS A 73 15.63 -5.01 -2.62
C LYS A 73 14.51 -4.87 -3.66
N GLU A 74 13.83 -5.96 -3.98
CA GLU A 74 12.71 -5.95 -4.93
C GLU A 74 11.54 -5.12 -4.40
N ALA A 75 11.19 -5.27 -3.12
CA ALA A 75 10.13 -4.50 -2.49
C ALA A 75 10.42 -2.99 -2.49
N GLU A 76 11.66 -2.58 -2.17
CA GLU A 76 12.04 -1.16 -2.23
C GLU A 76 12.06 -0.63 -3.67
N ASN A 77 12.45 -1.45 -4.66
CA ASN A 77 12.38 -1.06 -6.07
C ASN A 77 10.94 -0.80 -6.53
N GLU A 78 10.01 -1.71 -6.23
CA GLU A 78 8.60 -1.53 -6.58
C GLU A 78 7.96 -0.35 -5.85
N LYS A 79 8.29 -0.16 -4.57
CA LYS A 79 7.88 1.03 -3.81
C LYS A 79 8.39 2.31 -4.46
N MET A 80 9.63 2.34 -4.94
CA MET A 80 10.20 3.50 -5.63
C MET A 80 9.47 3.80 -6.95
N LYS A 81 9.16 2.77 -7.75
CA LYS A 81 8.35 2.91 -8.97
C LYS A 81 6.95 3.45 -8.68
N ALA A 82 6.29 2.94 -7.63
CA ALA A 82 4.96 3.39 -7.22
C ALA A 82 4.96 4.87 -6.79
N ILE A 83 5.98 5.30 -6.02
CA ILE A 83 6.17 6.71 -5.65
C ILE A 83 6.38 7.57 -6.91
N GLY A 84 7.22 7.12 -7.85
CA GLY A 84 7.45 7.80 -9.11
C GLY A 84 6.18 8.00 -9.93
N ALA A 85 5.39 6.94 -10.11
CA ALA A 85 4.10 6.99 -10.80
C ALA A 85 3.11 7.94 -10.10
N ARG A 86 3.03 7.88 -8.77
CA ARG A 86 2.17 8.78 -7.97
C ARG A 86 2.58 10.25 -8.14
N ASN A 87 3.87 10.55 -8.15
CA ASN A 87 4.38 11.90 -8.34
C ASN A 87 4.06 12.43 -9.74
N LEU A 88 4.19 11.58 -10.77
CA LEU A 88 3.81 11.92 -12.13
C LEU A 88 2.30 12.20 -12.25
N LEU A 89 1.45 11.37 -11.65
CA LEU A 89 0.01 11.62 -11.66
C LEU A 89 -0.36 12.92 -10.95
N LYS A 90 0.32 13.21 -9.83
CA LYS A 90 0.13 14.47 -9.09
C LYS A 90 0.57 15.69 -9.91
N SER A 91 1.66 15.60 -10.67
CA SER A 91 2.09 16.71 -11.54
C SER A 91 1.14 16.89 -12.72
N ILE A 92 0.67 15.80 -13.33
CA ILE A 92 -0.32 15.85 -14.42
C ILE A 92 -1.64 16.47 -13.93
N ALA A 93 -2.13 16.11 -12.74
CA ALA A 93 -3.35 16.70 -12.19
C ALA A 93 -3.21 18.22 -12.02
N LYS A 94 -2.09 18.68 -11.43
CA LYS A 94 -1.79 20.12 -11.32
C LYS A 94 -1.71 20.82 -12.67
N GLN A 95 -1.07 20.18 -13.65
CA GLN A 95 -0.97 20.73 -15.00
C GLN A 95 -2.36 20.86 -15.66
N ARG A 96 -3.23 19.86 -15.49
CA ARG A 96 -4.61 19.89 -15.99
C ARG A 96 -5.43 21.00 -15.34
N GLU A 97 -5.32 21.15 -14.02
CA GLU A 97 -6.00 22.23 -13.29
C GLU A 97 -5.56 23.61 -13.78
N ALA A 98 -4.25 23.82 -13.93
CA ALA A 98 -3.70 25.07 -14.46
C ALA A 98 -4.17 25.36 -15.89
N GLN A 99 -4.16 24.34 -16.76
CA GLN A 99 -4.68 24.46 -18.14
C GLN A 99 -6.18 24.78 -18.15
N GLN A 100 -6.97 24.15 -17.27
CA GLN A 100 -8.40 24.41 -17.18
C GLN A 100 -8.69 25.83 -16.72
N GLN A 101 -7.96 26.34 -15.72
CA GLN A 101 -8.08 27.73 -15.27
C GLN A 101 -7.71 28.72 -16.39
N GLN A 102 -6.62 28.45 -17.11
CA GLN A 102 -6.20 29.28 -18.24
C GLN A 102 -7.28 29.31 -19.34
N LEU A 103 -7.86 28.16 -19.69
CA LEU A 103 -8.94 28.08 -20.68
C LEU A 103 -10.21 28.82 -20.20
N GLN A 104 -10.58 28.68 -18.93
CA GLN A 104 -11.72 29.40 -18.36
C GLN A 104 -11.54 30.91 -18.42
N ALA A 105 -10.34 31.41 -18.11
CA ALA A 105 -10.01 32.83 -18.24
C ALA A 105 -10.15 33.33 -19.69
N LEU A 106 -9.64 32.56 -20.66
CA LEU A 106 -9.77 32.88 -22.08
C LEU A 106 -11.23 32.89 -22.54
N ILE A 107 -12.05 31.93 -22.10
CA ILE A 107 -13.48 31.89 -22.41
C ILE A 107 -14.18 33.12 -21.84
N ALA A 108 -13.89 33.49 -20.58
CA ALA A 108 -14.47 34.66 -19.95
C ALA A 108 -14.10 35.96 -20.69
N GLU A 109 -12.84 36.10 -21.09
CA GLU A 109 -12.37 37.23 -21.89
C GLU A 109 -13.13 37.33 -23.22
N LYS A 110 -13.27 36.21 -23.94
CA LYS A 110 -13.97 36.17 -25.23
C LYS A 110 -15.47 36.45 -25.09
N LYS A 111 -16.12 35.96 -24.03
CA LYS A 111 -17.52 36.28 -23.74
C LYS A 111 -17.71 37.78 -23.48
N MET A 112 -16.82 38.39 -22.69
CA MET A 112 -16.87 39.83 -22.45
C MET A 112 -16.64 40.65 -23.73
N GLN A 113 -15.76 40.19 -24.63
CA GLN A 113 -15.56 40.81 -25.95
C GLN A 113 -16.84 40.73 -26.80
N LEU A 114 -17.53 39.59 -26.81
CA LEU A 114 -18.80 39.42 -27.53
C LEU A 114 -19.91 40.33 -26.97
N GLU A 115 -20.11 40.34 -25.65
CA GLU A 115 -21.11 41.20 -24.99
C GLU A 115 -20.88 42.68 -25.33
N ARG A 116 -19.61 43.12 -25.33
CA ARG A 116 -19.26 44.49 -25.74
C ARG A 116 -19.68 44.80 -27.18
N LEU A 117 -19.39 43.89 -28.12
CA LEU A 117 -19.73 44.07 -29.52
C LEU A 117 -21.24 44.03 -29.76
N ASP A 118 -21.96 43.17 -29.04
CA ASP A 118 -23.42 43.09 -29.11
C ASP A 118 -24.05 44.40 -28.63
N LEU A 119 -23.59 44.96 -27.51
CA LEU A 119 -24.03 46.28 -27.03
C LEU A 119 -23.76 47.39 -28.05
N SER A 120 -22.57 47.44 -28.65
CA SER A 120 -22.24 48.41 -29.69
C SER A 120 -23.18 48.31 -30.90
N ARG A 121 -23.45 47.08 -31.38
CA ARG A 121 -24.39 46.84 -32.49
C ARG A 121 -25.82 47.27 -32.14
N ASP A 122 -26.25 47.03 -30.92
CA ASP A 122 -27.62 47.34 -30.51
C ASP A 122 -27.82 48.85 -30.32
N LEU A 123 -26.77 49.59 -29.93
CA LEU A 123 -26.75 51.07 -29.96
C LEU A 123 -26.85 51.62 -31.40
N GLU A 124 -26.09 51.08 -32.35
CA GLU A 124 -26.17 51.51 -33.76
C GLU A 124 -27.57 51.30 -34.37
N LYS A 125 -28.27 50.23 -33.98
CA LYS A 125 -29.67 49.99 -34.40
C LYS A 125 -30.64 51.01 -33.78
N ALA A 126 -30.37 51.48 -32.56
CA ALA A 126 -31.18 52.51 -31.91
C ALA A 126 -30.97 53.88 -32.58
N ASP A 127 -29.74 54.19 -32.99
CA ASP A 127 -29.40 55.42 -33.72
C ASP A 127 -29.93 55.42 -35.16
N GLY A 128 -30.18 54.24 -35.74
CA GLY A 128 -30.79 54.06 -37.06
C GLY A 128 -32.33 54.06 -37.09
N MET A 129 -33.02 54.26 -35.95
CA MET A 129 -34.48 54.37 -35.94
C MET A 129 -34.93 55.74 -36.48
N PRO A 130 -35.85 55.79 -37.46
CA PRO A 130 -36.39 57.06 -37.92
C PRO A 130 -37.17 57.72 -36.78
N SER A 131 -36.92 59.00 -36.54
CA SER A 131 -37.70 59.84 -35.63
C SER A 131 -39.18 59.71 -35.94
N ILE A 132 -39.92 58.97 -35.11
CA ILE A 132 -41.38 59.05 -35.08
C ILE A 132 -41.74 60.48 -34.63
N ASN A 133 -42.15 61.28 -35.60
CA ASN A 133 -42.64 62.64 -35.38
C ASN A 133 -43.90 62.54 -34.51
N VAL A 134 -43.77 62.87 -33.22
CA VAL A 134 -44.89 62.95 -32.29
C VAL A 134 -45.73 64.16 -32.68
N LYS A 135 -46.63 63.97 -33.65
CA LYS A 135 -47.55 65.02 -34.06
C LYS A 135 -48.87 64.44 -34.50
N ASP A 136 -49.56 63.74 -33.59
CA ASP A 136 -51.02 63.55 -33.66
C ASP A 136 -51.61 63.40 -32.24
N PRO A 137 -52.48 64.32 -31.79
CA PRO A 137 -53.00 64.38 -30.40
C PRO A 137 -54.15 63.40 -30.12
N VAL A 138 -54.34 62.35 -30.92
CA VAL A 138 -55.56 61.51 -30.86
C VAL A 138 -55.36 60.22 -30.03
N CYS A 139 -54.13 59.84 -29.70
CA CYS A 139 -53.85 58.53 -29.08
C CYS A 139 -53.99 58.50 -27.54
N THR A 140 -54.06 59.64 -26.86
CA THR A 140 -54.22 59.68 -25.38
C THR A 140 -55.65 59.41 -24.92
N GLN A 141 -56.65 59.57 -25.80
CA GLN A 141 -58.06 59.34 -25.45
C GLN A 141 -58.41 57.84 -25.37
N TRP A 142 -57.75 56.98 -26.16
CA TRP A 142 -58.10 55.55 -26.21
C TRP A 142 -57.57 54.73 -25.03
N MET A 143 -56.46 55.15 -24.40
CA MET A 143 -55.94 54.47 -23.21
C MET A 143 -56.81 54.71 -21.96
N LEU A 144 -57.46 55.88 -21.84
CA LEU A 144 -58.34 56.17 -20.71
C LEU A 144 -59.67 55.39 -20.76
N CYS A 145 -60.20 55.09 -21.95
CA CYS A 145 -61.44 54.28 -22.06
C CYS A 145 -61.23 52.80 -21.76
N LEU A 146 -60.03 52.24 -21.98
CA LEU A 146 -59.77 50.82 -21.71
C LEU A 146 -59.55 50.54 -20.21
N ALA A 147 -59.00 51.51 -19.46
CA ALA A 147 -58.77 51.37 -18.02
C ALA A 147 -60.07 51.40 -17.17
N VAL A 148 -61.18 51.95 -17.71
CA VAL A 148 -62.48 52.00 -17.02
C VAL A 148 -63.33 50.74 -17.26
N ALA A 149 -63.04 49.96 -18.31
CA ALA A 149 -63.88 48.82 -18.72
C ALA A 149 -63.52 47.47 -18.06
N THR A 150 -62.45 47.36 -17.27
CA THR A 150 -61.96 46.08 -16.71
C THR A 150 -62.10 45.93 -15.19
N PHE A 151 -62.85 46.80 -14.52
CA PHE A 151 -63.16 46.63 -13.08
C PHE A 151 -64.63 46.27 -12.84
N PRO A 152 -64.97 44.97 -12.73
CA PRO A 152 -66.09 44.51 -11.95
C PRO A 152 -65.65 44.02 -10.56
N SER A 153 -66.54 44.30 -9.62
CA SER A 153 -66.57 44.08 -8.19
C SER A 153 -66.53 42.61 -7.72
N GLU A 154 -66.34 42.47 -6.40
CA GLU A 154 -66.53 41.29 -5.51
C GLU A 154 -65.26 40.48 -5.22
N ASN A 155 -64.58 40.70 -4.10
CA ASN A 155 -64.90 40.21 -2.74
C ASN A 155 -64.73 38.67 -2.61
N LYS A 156 -63.62 38.23 -1.97
CA LYS A 156 -63.53 37.24 -0.87
C LYS A 156 -62.15 36.55 -0.80
N MET A 157 -61.59 36.58 0.41
CA MET A 157 -60.94 35.50 1.18
C MET A 157 -59.78 34.66 0.60
N GLY A 158 -58.82 34.41 1.51
CA GLY A 158 -58.01 33.17 1.57
C GLY A 158 -56.58 33.39 1.09
N THR A 159 -55.57 33.33 1.97
CA THR A 159 -54.71 32.14 2.20
C THR A 159 -54.18 31.59 0.86
N THR A 160 -52.88 31.45 0.62
CA THR A 160 -51.94 30.63 1.41
C THR A 160 -50.54 30.86 0.84
N GLU A 161 -49.54 30.72 1.72
CA GLU A 161 -48.14 30.44 1.40
C GLU A 161 -48.00 29.34 0.34
N VAL A 162 -47.02 29.44 -0.56
CA VAL A 162 -46.26 28.27 -1.05
C VAL A 162 -44.85 28.72 -1.46
N TYR A 163 -43.87 28.11 -0.80
CA TYR A 163 -42.52 27.69 -1.23
C TYR A 163 -41.98 28.17 -2.59
#